data_AF-A0A2U1KIQ4-F1
#
_entry.id   AF-A0A2U1KIQ4-F1
#
_cell.length_a   1.000
_cell.length_b   1.000
_cell.length_c   1.000
_cell.angle_alpha   90.00
_cell.angle_beta   90.00
_cell.angle_gamma   90.00
#
_symmetry.space_group_name_H-M   'P 1'
#
loop_
_entity.id
_entity.type
_entity.pdbx_description
1 polymer ?
#
loop_
_entity_poly.entity_id
_entity_poly.type
_entity_poly.pdbx_seq_one_letter_code
_entity_poly.pdbx_strand_id
1 'polypeptide(L)'
;MTGSSNPKPPIDRAYSIASIKACIPTPLDLDKLNYNSWSSLFKRFCKAYDVLHHLDATSSSASANDPSYESNDSLVVMWIYSTISPKLVDMIVDDSATANGVWKRLTEIFHDNKDARVVQLDNEIRNMVFGFFSRTEVQGRSTC
;
A
#
# COMPACT_ATOMS: atom_id res chain seq x y z
N MET A 1 4.43 -27.92 -33.48
CA MET A 1 3.28 -27.54 -32.64
C MET A 1 3.48 -26.09 -32.22
N THR A 2 2.98 -25.14 -32.99
CA THR A 2 3.04 -23.71 -32.66
C THR A 2 1.84 -23.38 -31.79
N GLY A 3 2.06 -23.22 -30.48
CA GLY A 3 1.03 -22.75 -29.56
C GLY A 3 0.63 -21.33 -29.95
N SER A 4 -0.55 -21.19 -30.54
CA SER A 4 -1.15 -19.89 -30.84
C SER A 4 -1.55 -19.25 -29.51
N SER A 5 -0.70 -18.37 -28.98
CA SER A 5 -1.08 -17.50 -27.87
C SER A 5 -2.12 -16.52 -28.39
N ASN A 6 -3.38 -16.80 -28.09
CA ASN A 6 -4.49 -15.92 -28.40
C ASN A 6 -4.20 -14.53 -27.77
N PRO A 7 -4.30 -13.42 -28.51
CA PRO A 7 -4.04 -12.10 -27.94
C PRO A 7 -5.03 -11.85 -26.80
N LYS A 8 -4.50 -11.56 -25.61
CA LYS A 8 -5.30 -11.19 -24.45
C LYS A 8 -6.10 -9.93 -24.83
N PRO A 9 -7.42 -9.90 -24.61
CA PRO A 9 -8.23 -8.74 -24.98
C PRO A 9 -7.70 -7.48 -24.27
N PRO A 10 -7.65 -6.31 -24.95
CA PRO A 10 -7.17 -5.07 -24.35
C PRO A 10 -7.99 -4.72 -23.10
N ILE A 11 -7.31 -4.26 -22.06
CA ILE A 11 -7.98 -3.77 -20.85
C ILE A 11 -8.72 -2.48 -21.19
N ASP A 12 -10.04 -2.47 -21.00
CA ASP A 12 -10.80 -1.22 -21.03
C ASP A 12 -10.39 -0.35 -19.83
N ARG A 13 -9.70 0.74 -20.12
CA ARG A 13 -9.11 1.63 -19.10
C ARG A 13 -10.18 2.30 -18.25
N ALA A 14 -11.27 2.79 -18.84
CA ALA A 14 -12.32 3.47 -18.10
C ALA A 14 -13.07 2.49 -17.19
N TYR A 15 -13.41 1.31 -17.74
CA TYR A 15 -14.06 0.26 -16.99
C TYR A 15 -13.21 -0.28 -15.84
N SER A 16 -11.90 -0.50 -16.06
CA SER A 16 -11.01 -1.01 -15.02
C SER A 16 -10.80 -0.01 -13.86
N ILE A 17 -10.73 1.30 -14.14
CA ILE A 17 -10.68 2.34 -13.09
C ILE A 17 -11.98 2.37 -12.28
N ALA A 18 -13.14 2.27 -12.93
CA ALA A 18 -14.41 2.18 -12.21
C ALA A 18 -14.48 0.91 -11.35
N SER A 19 -14.04 -0.21 -11.92
CA SER A 19 -14.03 -1.51 -11.25
C SER A 19 -13.12 -1.54 -10.03
N ILE A 20 -11.90 -0.99 -10.11
CA ILE A 20 -10.99 -1.02 -8.96
C ILE A 20 -11.52 -0.20 -7.78
N LYS A 21 -12.13 0.96 -8.05
CA LYS A 21 -12.77 1.76 -7.00
C LYS A 21 -13.95 1.04 -6.34
N ALA A 22 -14.68 0.22 -7.11
CA ALA A 22 -15.73 -0.65 -6.54
C ALA A 22 -15.15 -1.81 -5.71
N CYS A 23 -14.01 -2.38 -6.12
CA CYS A 23 -13.35 -3.47 -5.41
C CYS A 23 -12.60 -3.01 -4.14
N ILE A 24 -12.18 -1.75 -4.08
CA ILE A 24 -11.41 -1.16 -2.97
C ILE A 24 -12.20 0.03 -2.42
N PRO A 25 -13.22 -0.22 -1.58
CA PRO A 25 -14.17 0.81 -1.16
C PRO A 25 -13.56 1.86 -0.22
N THR A 26 -12.47 1.51 0.47
CA THR A 26 -11.78 2.42 1.39
C THR A 26 -10.38 2.71 0.84
N PRO A 27 -10.10 3.95 0.42
CA PRO A 27 -8.77 4.34 -0.01
C PRO A 27 -7.73 4.12 1.09
N LEU A 28 -6.51 3.75 0.70
CA LEU A 28 -5.37 3.69 1.62
C LEU A 28 -5.15 5.06 2.25
N ASP A 29 -4.91 5.11 3.55
CA ASP A 29 -4.73 6.38 4.25
C ASP A 29 -3.79 6.20 5.45
N LEU A 30 -2.95 7.21 5.73
CA LEU A 30 -1.95 7.19 6.81
C LEU A 30 -2.59 7.06 8.20
N ASP A 31 -3.75 7.66 8.38
CA ASP A 31 -4.43 7.70 9.67
C ASP A 31 -5.18 6.38 9.93
N LYS A 32 -5.41 5.58 8.89
CA LYS A 32 -6.15 4.31 8.95
C LYS A 32 -5.21 3.11 9.05
N LEU A 33 -5.59 2.11 9.85
CA LEU A 33 -4.90 0.81 9.92
C LEU A 33 -5.34 -0.13 8.78
N ASN A 34 -5.47 0.39 7.55
CA ASN A 34 -6.06 -0.34 6.42
C ASN A 34 -5.05 -0.84 5.38
N TYR A 35 -3.74 -0.64 5.57
CA TYR A 35 -2.71 -1.07 4.62
C TYR A 35 -2.78 -2.56 4.26
N ASN A 36 -2.93 -3.46 5.24
CA ASN A 36 -2.98 -4.91 4.99
C ASN A 36 -4.20 -5.32 4.14
N SER A 37 -5.36 -4.75 4.43
CA SER A 37 -6.59 -5.01 3.67
C SER A 37 -6.49 -4.41 2.26
N TRP A 38 -6.07 -3.15 2.14
CA TRP A 38 -5.89 -2.47 0.87
C TRP A 38 -4.89 -3.21 -0.03
N SER A 39 -3.71 -3.55 0.49
CA SER A 39 -2.66 -4.20 -0.28
C SER A 39 -3.06 -5.60 -0.76
N SER A 40 -3.83 -6.33 0.05
CA SER A 40 -4.37 -7.65 -0.32
C SER A 40 -5.42 -7.56 -1.44
N LEU A 41 -6.33 -6.58 -1.37
CA LEU A 41 -7.33 -6.33 -2.41
C LEU A 41 -6.68 -5.85 -3.71
N PHE A 42 -5.72 -4.94 -3.62
CA PHE A 42 -4.99 -4.42 -4.77
C PHE A 42 -4.24 -5.54 -5.52
N LYS A 43 -3.48 -6.38 -4.79
CA LYS A 43 -2.81 -7.55 -5.37
C LYS A 43 -3.79 -8.52 -6.04
N ARG A 44 -4.97 -8.73 -5.44
CA ARG A 44 -6.02 -9.59 -6.02
C ARG A 44 -6.58 -8.98 -7.31
N PHE A 45 -6.77 -7.66 -7.35
CA PHE A 45 -7.18 -6.96 -8.56
C PHE A 45 -6.13 -7.11 -9.66
N CYS A 46 -4.85 -6.83 -9.39
CA CYS A 46 -3.78 -7.02 -10.38
C CYS A 46 -3.69 -8.46 -10.91
N LYS A 47 -3.91 -9.47 -10.05
CA LYS A 47 -3.99 -10.88 -10.47
C LYS A 47 -5.12 -11.14 -11.46
N ALA A 48 -6.29 -10.54 -11.27
CA ALA A 48 -7.43 -10.71 -12.16
C ALA A 48 -7.18 -10.16 -13.59
N TYR A 49 -6.29 -9.17 -13.70
CA TYR A 49 -5.86 -8.58 -14.96
C TYR A 49 -4.51 -9.12 -15.47
N ASP A 50 -3.91 -10.08 -14.76
CA ASP A 50 -2.59 -10.68 -15.08
C ASP A 50 -1.41 -9.69 -15.11
N VAL A 51 -1.51 -8.63 -14.31
CA VAL A 51 -0.50 -7.56 -14.21
C VAL A 51 0.17 -7.50 -12.83
N LEU A 52 0.03 -8.55 -12.01
CA LEU A 52 0.65 -8.61 -10.68
C LEU A 52 2.18 -8.42 -10.74
N HIS A 53 2.81 -8.93 -11.80
CA HIS A 53 4.25 -8.90 -12.00
C HIS A 53 4.81 -7.47 -12.08
N HIS A 54 3.99 -6.47 -12.41
CA HIS A 54 4.38 -5.05 -12.37
C HIS A 54 4.69 -4.54 -10.95
N LEU A 55 4.21 -5.22 -9.91
CA LEU A 55 4.50 -4.86 -8.52
C LEU A 55 5.84 -5.43 -8.04
N ASP A 56 6.45 -6.35 -8.78
CA ASP A 56 7.68 -7.05 -8.40
C ASP A 56 8.89 -6.52 -9.21
N ALA A 57 10.05 -6.40 -8.56
CA ALA A 57 11.27 -5.86 -9.20
C ALA A 57 11.91 -6.83 -10.21
N THR A 58 11.56 -8.12 -10.15
CA THR A 58 12.21 -9.21 -10.90
C THR A 58 11.69 -9.35 -12.34
N SER A 59 10.61 -8.66 -12.69
CA SER A 59 9.90 -8.84 -13.97
C SER A 59 10.63 -8.27 -15.19
N SER A 60 11.74 -7.58 -14.97
CA SER A 60 12.50 -6.85 -15.99
C SER A 60 13.07 -7.73 -17.12
N SER A 61 13.23 -9.04 -16.91
CA SER A 61 13.72 -9.97 -17.94
C SER A 61 12.62 -10.54 -18.84
N ALA A 62 11.37 -10.59 -18.38
CA ALA A 62 10.21 -11.06 -19.15
C ALA A 62 9.55 -9.92 -19.95
N SER A 63 9.71 -8.68 -19.48
CA SER A 63 9.10 -7.47 -20.05
C SER A 63 9.73 -6.99 -21.37
N ALA A 64 10.98 -7.36 -21.66
CA ALA A 64 11.69 -6.91 -22.85
C ALA A 64 11.02 -7.33 -24.18
N ASN A 65 10.15 -8.34 -24.15
CA ASN A 65 9.44 -8.87 -25.30
C ASN A 65 7.93 -8.56 -25.31
N ASP A 66 7.40 -7.81 -24.33
CA ASP A 66 5.98 -7.46 -24.27
C ASP A 66 5.76 -5.98 -24.69
N PRO A 67 5.20 -5.74 -25.90
CA PRO A 67 4.90 -4.39 -26.38
C PRO A 67 3.89 -3.62 -25.51
N SER A 68 3.11 -4.33 -24.69
CA SER A 68 2.09 -3.73 -23.83
C SER A 68 2.58 -3.39 -22.43
N TYR A 69 3.81 -3.78 -22.07
CA TYR A 69 4.37 -3.64 -20.72
C TYR A 69 4.25 -2.21 -20.18
N GLU A 70 4.81 -1.22 -20.89
CA GLU A 70 4.78 0.19 -20.45
C GLU A 70 3.36 0.73 -20.26
N SER A 71 2.44 0.31 -21.15
CA SER A 71 1.05 0.74 -21.08
C SER A 71 0.29 0.12 -19.90
N ASN A 72 0.61 -1.14 -19.56
CA ASN A 72 0.07 -1.83 -18.40
C ASN A 72 0.68 -1.30 -17.11
N ASP A 73 1.98 -0.97 -17.10
CA ASP A 73 2.66 -0.37 -15.95
C ASP A 73 2.02 0.97 -15.59
N SER A 74 1.85 1.84 -16.60
CA SER A 74 1.17 3.14 -16.46
C SER A 74 -0.27 2.99 -15.95
N LEU A 75 -0.99 1.95 -16.40
CA LEU A 75 -2.34 1.66 -15.95
C LEU A 75 -2.36 1.23 -14.47
N VAL A 76 -1.41 0.40 -14.05
CA VAL A 76 -1.27 -0.03 -12.65
C VAL A 76 -0.90 1.16 -11.76
N VAL A 77 -0.01 2.05 -12.20
CA VAL A 77 0.30 3.31 -11.48
C VAL A 77 -0.97 4.14 -11.27
N MET A 78 -1.76 4.33 -12.33
CA MET A 78 -3.02 5.07 -12.23
C MET A 78 -4.03 4.39 -11.28
N TRP A 79 -4.09 3.06 -11.28
CA TRP A 79 -4.89 2.31 -10.32
C TRP A 79 -4.45 2.54 -8.87
N ILE A 80 -3.14 2.55 -8.59
CA ILE A 80 -2.62 2.85 -7.25
C ILE A 80 -3.09 4.25 -6.83
N TYR A 81 -2.83 5.28 -7.64
CA TYR A 81 -3.24 6.65 -7.30
C TYR A 81 -4.75 6.81 -7.12
N SER A 82 -5.55 6.05 -7.85
CA SER A 82 -7.01 6.08 -7.73
C SER A 82 -7.56 5.45 -6.44
N THR A 83 -6.73 4.71 -5.70
CA THR A 83 -7.13 3.94 -4.52
C THR A 83 -6.37 4.31 -3.24
N ILE A 84 -5.57 5.38 -3.27
CA ILE A 84 -4.94 5.98 -2.10
C ILE A 84 -5.54 7.36 -1.82
N SER A 85 -5.35 7.88 -0.60
CA SER A 85 -5.86 9.20 -0.24
C SER A 85 -5.08 10.32 -0.93
N PRO A 86 -5.69 11.50 -1.16
CA PRO A 86 -5.00 12.62 -1.83
C PRO A 86 -3.68 13.00 -1.17
N LYS A 87 -3.62 12.98 0.17
CA LYS A 87 -2.39 13.22 0.94
C LYS A 87 -1.26 12.27 0.55
N LEU A 88 -1.56 10.99 0.33
CA LEU A 88 -0.58 10.00 -0.11
C LEU A 88 -0.14 10.23 -1.56
N VAL A 89 -1.07 10.62 -2.44
CA VAL A 89 -0.74 10.99 -3.83
C VAL A 89 0.28 12.13 -3.83
N ASP A 90 -0.03 13.24 -3.16
CA ASP A 90 0.83 14.43 -3.10
C ASP A 90 2.24 14.12 -2.58
N MET A 91 2.37 13.11 -1.71
CA MET A 91 3.63 12.72 -1.11
C MET A 91 4.51 11.84 -2.02
N ILE A 92 3.92 11.08 -2.95
CA ILE A 92 4.67 10.05 -3.71
C ILE A 92 4.53 10.15 -5.23
N VAL A 93 3.69 11.05 -5.74
CA VAL A 93 3.45 11.24 -7.17
C VAL A 93 4.73 11.67 -7.88
N ASP A 94 4.99 11.06 -9.03
CA ASP A 94 6.23 11.24 -9.79
C ASP A 94 5.95 10.82 -11.25
N ASP A 95 6.28 11.70 -12.20
CA ASP A 95 5.99 11.50 -13.63
C ASP A 95 6.80 10.34 -14.25
N SER A 96 7.86 9.91 -13.57
CA SER A 96 8.72 8.79 -13.98
C SER A 96 8.47 7.51 -13.16
N ALA A 97 7.39 7.49 -12.37
CA ALA A 97 7.13 6.39 -11.46
C ALA A 97 6.71 5.11 -12.19
N THR A 98 7.35 4.00 -11.84
CA THR A 98 6.91 2.66 -12.21
C THR A 98 5.96 2.10 -11.15
N ALA A 99 5.10 1.16 -11.55
CA ALA A 99 4.19 0.50 -10.61
C ALA A 99 4.92 -0.11 -9.41
N ASN A 100 6.04 -0.81 -9.65
CA ASN A 100 6.90 -1.34 -8.60
C ASN A 100 7.47 -0.23 -7.70
N GLY A 101 7.91 0.89 -8.28
CA GLY A 101 8.45 2.03 -7.55
C GLY A 101 7.43 2.63 -6.59
N VAL A 102 6.22 2.92 -7.07
CA VAL A 102 5.12 3.45 -6.23
C VAL A 102 4.74 2.43 -5.16
N TRP A 103 4.61 1.15 -5.53
CA TRP A 103 4.28 0.08 -4.60
C TRP A 103 5.30 -0.06 -3.46
N LYS A 104 6.59 0.04 -3.79
CA LYS A 104 7.68 -0.03 -2.83
C LYS A 104 7.66 1.17 -1.88
N ARG A 105 7.53 2.40 -2.39
CA ARG A 105 7.42 3.61 -1.57
C ARG A 105 6.27 3.50 -0.57
N LEU A 106 5.08 3.06 -1.02
CA LEU A 106 3.94 2.82 -0.13
C LEU A 106 4.24 1.76 0.93
N THR A 107 4.91 0.67 0.55
CA THR A 107 5.28 -0.39 1.51
C THR A 107 6.21 0.16 2.60
N GLU A 108 7.21 0.96 2.23
CA GLU A 108 8.15 1.60 3.16
C GLU A 108 7.43 2.56 4.12
N ILE A 109 6.59 3.46 3.59
CA ILE A 109 5.82 4.43 4.40
C ILE A 109 5.02 3.74 5.51
N PHE A 110 4.35 2.63 5.19
CA PHE A 110 3.50 1.92 6.14
C PHE A 110 4.24 0.91 7.02
N HIS A 111 5.42 0.44 6.59
CA HIS A 111 6.31 -0.36 7.43
C HIS A 111 6.96 0.52 8.50
N ASP A 112 7.54 1.66 8.10
CA ASP A 112 8.19 2.62 9.01
C ASP A 112 7.17 3.22 10.00
N ASN A 113 5.95 3.52 9.53
CA ASN A 113 4.89 3.99 10.42
C ASN A 113 4.47 2.95 11.46
N LYS A 114 4.53 1.66 11.14
CA LYS A 114 4.20 0.61 12.10
C LYS A 114 5.23 0.60 13.23
N ASP A 115 6.51 0.69 12.89
CA ASP A 115 7.60 0.72 13.88
C ASP A 115 7.52 1.99 14.75
N ALA A 116 7.25 3.16 14.14
CA ALA A 116 7.05 4.40 14.86
C ALA A 116 5.83 4.36 15.81
N ARG A 117 4.70 3.79 15.35
CA ARG A 117 3.48 3.64 16.16
C ARG A 117 3.67 2.66 17.32
N VAL A 118 4.42 1.57 17.11
CA VAL A 118 4.76 0.63 18.19
C VAL A 118 5.59 1.34 19.27
N VAL A 119 6.59 2.14 18.89
CA VAL A 119 7.41 2.91 19.83
C VAL A 119 6.58 3.95 20.59
N GLN A 120 5.68 4.66 19.92
CA GLN A 120 4.78 5.62 20.57
C GLN A 120 3.87 4.94 21.60
N LEU A 121 3.24 3.82 21.25
CA LEU A 121 2.39 3.04 22.15
C LEU A 121 3.18 2.51 23.35
N ASP A 122 4.40 2.02 23.16
CA ASP A 122 5.28 1.57 24.24
C ASP A 122 5.59 2.72 25.22
N ASN A 123 5.85 3.92 24.71
CA ASN A 123 6.09 5.10 25.55
C ASN A 123 4.83 5.54 26.29
N GLU A 124 3.64 5.49 25.66
CA GLU A 124 2.37 5.79 26.32
C GLU A 124 2.05 4.79 27.43
N ILE A 125 2.24 3.49 27.19
CA ILE A 125 2.06 2.45 28.21
C ILE A 125 3.03 2.67 29.37
N ARG A 126 4.32 2.91 29.09
CA ARG A 126 5.32 3.19 30.14
C ARG A 126 4.93 4.44 30.94
N ASN A 127 4.53 5.52 30.27
CA ASN A 127 4.11 6.75 30.94
C ASN A 127 2.84 6.58 31.78
N MET A 128 1.86 5.80 31.32
CA MET A 128 0.69 5.43 32.12
C MET A 128 1.08 4.62 33.36
N VAL A 129 1.97 3.64 33.21
CA VAL A 129 2.48 2.81 34.30
C VAL A 129 3.25 3.65 35.31
N PHE A 130 4.17 4.53 34.87
CA PHE A 130 4.88 5.45 35.75
C PHE A 130 3.94 6.44 36.48
N GLY A 131 2.94 6.98 35.78
CA GLY A 131 1.92 7.86 36.38
C GLY A 131 1.04 7.15 37.42
N PHE A 132 0.85 5.84 37.30
CA PHE A 132 0.15 5.03 38.30
C PHE A 132 1.03 4.77 39.54
N PHE A 133 2.31 4.42 39.36
CA PHE A 133 3.23 4.16 40.47
C PHE A 133 3.55 5.41 41.29
N SER A 134 3.77 6.56 40.64
CA SER A 134 3.97 7.83 41.36
C SER A 134 2.72 8.24 42.17
N ARG A 135 1.52 7.83 41.75
CA ARG A 135 0.28 8.13 42.49
C ARG A 135 0.12 7.23 43.73
N THR A 136 0.67 6.02 43.73
CA THR A 136 0.62 5.09 44.87
C THR A 136 1.68 5.35 45.95
N GLU A 137 2.83 5.95 45.62
CA GLU A 137 3.86 6.26 46.62
C GLU A 137 3.54 7.49 47.49
N VAL A 138 2.80 8.48 46.96
CA VAL A 138 2.47 9.70 47.73
C VAL A 138 1.46 9.40 48.85
N GLN A 139 0.67 8.33 48.75
CA GLN A 139 -0.30 7.94 49.79
C GLN A 139 0.30 7.05 50.89
N GLY A 140 1.53 6.54 50.72
CA GLY A 140 2.22 5.69 51.71
C GLY A 140 3.10 6.44 52.72
N ARG A 141 3.30 7.75 52.55
CA ARG A 141 4.21 8.57 53.37
C ARG A 141 3.53 9.54 54.33
N SER A 142 2.20 9.49 54.46
CA SER A 142 1.42 10.46 55.23
C SER A 142 0.75 9.91 56.49
N THR A 143 1.17 8.74 56.98
CA THR A 143 0.78 8.22 58.30
C THR A 143 2.03 7.89 59.12
N CYS A 144 2.63 8.92 59.70
CA CYS A 144 3.39 8.83 60.95
C CYS A 144 2.65 9.65 62.01
#